data_AF-A0A2P5K266-F1
#
_entry.id   AF-A0A2P5K266-F1
#
_cell.length_a   1.000
_cell.length_b   1.000
_cell.length_c   1.000
_cell.angle_alpha   90.00
_cell.angle_beta   90.00
_cell.angle_gamma   90.00
#
_symmetry.space_group_name_H-M   'P 1'
#
loop_
_entity.id
_entity.type
_entity.pdbx_description
1 polymer ?
#
loop_
_entity_poly.entity_id
_entity_poly.type
_entity_poly.pdbx_seq_one_letter_code
_entity_poly.pdbx_strand_id
1 'polypeptide(L)' 'MGLHINKCEACGIYTIKDNCPECGSHTINPRPARFSLEDRYGKYRRLMKIQSSKSKIIHERNNY' A
#
# COMPACT_ATOMS: atom_id res chain seq x y z
N MET A 1 -23.67 5.57 -3.68
CA MET A 1 -23.11 4.21 -3.55
C MET A 1 -21.84 4.15 -4.39
N GLY A 2 -20.69 3.89 -3.76
CA GLY A 2 -19.38 4.00 -4.39
C GLY A 2 -18.97 2.74 -5.14
N LEU A 3 -18.05 2.87 -6.09
CA LEU A 3 -17.44 1.75 -6.80
C LEU A 3 -16.53 0.95 -5.83
N HIS A 4 -16.93 -0.27 -5.50
CA HIS A 4 -16.16 -1.25 -4.71
C HIS A 4 -15.42 -2.19 -5.66
N ILE A 5 -14.31 -1.72 -6.21
CA ILE A 5 -13.40 -2.56 -7.02
C ILE A 5 -12.13 -2.74 -6.21
N ASN A 6 -11.73 -3.99 -6.03
CA ASN A 6 -10.45 -4.39 -5.46
C ASN A 6 -9.51 -4.90 -6.55
N LYS A 7 -8.20 -4.88 -6.26
CA LYS A 7 -7.15 -5.41 -7.14
C LYS A 7 -6.28 -6.39 -6.37
N CYS A 8 -5.99 -7.50 -7.01
CA CYS A 8 -5.01 -8.49 -6.56
C CYS A 8 -3.58 -7.94 -6.71
N GLU A 9 -2.78 -7.89 -5.64
CA GLU A 9 -1.38 -7.44 -5.73
C GLU A 9 -0.47 -8.46 -6.43
N ALA A 10 -0.76 -9.75 -6.29
CA ALA A 10 0.07 -10.82 -6.85
C ALA A 10 -0.13 -10.99 -8.37
N CYS A 11 -1.38 -10.87 -8.83
CA CYS A 11 -1.81 -11.24 -10.18
C CYS A 11 -2.36 -10.07 -11.00
N GLY A 12 -2.68 -8.94 -10.37
CA GLY A 12 -3.15 -7.73 -11.03
C GLY A 12 -4.61 -7.72 -11.45
N ILE A 13 -5.35 -8.82 -11.26
CA ILE A 13 -6.77 -8.95 -11.62
C ILE A 13 -7.65 -8.06 -10.74
N TYR A 14 -8.65 -7.43 -11.35
CA TYR A 14 -9.69 -6.68 -10.65
C TYR A 14 -10.85 -7.59 -10.27
N THR A 15 -11.33 -7.46 -9.04
CA THR A 15 -12.44 -8.26 -8.50
C THR A 15 -13.21 -7.45 -7.47
N ILE A 16 -14.44 -7.87 -7.20
CA ILE A 16 -15.30 -7.31 -6.14
C ILE A 16 -15.17 -8.16 -4.86
N LYS A 17 -14.65 -9.38 -4.97
CA LYS A 17 -14.41 -10.29 -3.85
C LYS A 17 -13.19 -9.84 -3.04
N ASP A 18 -13.15 -10.17 -1.76
CA ASP A 18 -12.00 -9.89 -0.90
C ASP A 18 -10.77 -10.73 -1.26
N ASN A 19 -10.99 -11.93 -1.80
CA ASN A 19 -9.93 -12.84 -2.24
C ASN A 19 -9.92 -13.00 -3.76
N CYS A 20 -8.73 -13.12 -4.32
CA CYS A 20 -8.55 -13.34 -5.75
C CYS A 20 -9.08 -14.74 -6.14
N PRO A 21 -9.90 -14.86 -7.21
CA PRO A 21 -10.39 -16.16 -7.67
C PRO A 21 -9.30 -17.04 -8.31
N GLU A 22 -8.22 -16.46 -8.84
CA GLU A 22 -7.16 -17.20 -9.53
C GLU A 22 -6.05 -17.67 -8.58
N CYS A 23 -5.51 -16.77 -7.76
CA CYS A 23 -4.37 -17.08 -6.89
C CYS A 23 -4.73 -17.22 -5.40
N GLY A 24 -5.96 -16.90 -5.00
CA GLY A 24 -6.40 -16.94 -3.60
C GLY A 24 -5.81 -15.84 -2.71
N SER A 25 -4.96 -14.93 -3.24
CA SER A 25 -4.38 -13.85 -2.43
C SER A 25 -5.43 -12.83 -2.00
N HIS A 26 -5.16 -12.12 -0.91
CA HIS A 26 -6.00 -11.00 -0.49
C HIS A 26 -5.95 -9.88 -1.54
N THR A 27 -7.08 -9.20 -1.73
CA THR A 27 -7.20 -8.09 -2.67
C THR A 27 -7.29 -6.77 -1.92
N ILE A 28 -6.76 -5.71 -2.53
CA ILE A 28 -6.69 -4.39 -1.93
C ILE A 28 -7.51 -3.38 -2.72
N ASN A 29 -7.96 -2.32 -2.06
CA ASN A 29 -8.57 -1.21 -2.78
C ASN A 29 -7.48 -0.46 -3.59
N PRO A 30 -7.55 -0.45 -4.94
CA PRO A 30 -6.56 0.20 -5.79
C PRO A 30 -6.73 1.72 -5.82
N ARG A 31 -7.82 2.27 -5.28
CA ARG A 31 -8.04 3.72 -5.28
C ARG A 31 -7.01 4.40 -4.38
N PRO A 32 -6.35 5.46 -4.84
CA PRO A 32 -5.43 6.21 -4.00
C PRO A 32 -6.17 6.86 -2.81
N ALA A 33 -5.42 7.12 -1.74
CA ALA A 33 -5.92 7.93 -0.63
C ALA A 33 -6.39 9.30 -1.13
N ARG A 34 -7.44 9.85 -0.49
CA ARG A 34 -7.96 11.18 -0.84
C ARG A 34 -6.91 12.25 -0.56
N PHE A 35 -6.75 13.18 -1.51
CA PHE A 35 -5.90 14.34 -1.35
C PHE A 35 -6.59 15.42 -0.48
N SER A 36 -5.81 16.13 0.33
CA SER A 36 -6.24 17.28 1.13
C SER A 36 -5.15 18.35 1.09
N LEU A 37 -5.54 19.62 0.91
CA LEU A 37 -4.61 20.75 0.89
C LEU A 37 -3.97 21.00 2.26
N GLU A 38 -4.75 20.82 3.33
CA GLU A 38 -4.27 21.04 4.71
C GLU A 38 -3.27 19.97 5.17
N ASP A 39 -3.39 18.74 4.65
CA ASP A 39 -2.53 17.59 4.93
C ASP A 39 -1.95 17.54 6.37
N ARG A 40 -2.83 17.55 7.39
CA ARG A 40 -2.45 17.63 8.81
C ARG A 40 -1.40 16.59 9.25
N TYR A 41 -1.39 15.41 8.62
CA TYR A 41 -0.45 14.33 8.93
C TYR A 41 0.73 14.21 7.94
N GLY A 42 0.91 15.19 7.05
CA GLY A 42 1.94 15.18 6.01
C GLY A 42 3.36 15.03 6.55
N LYS A 43 3.68 15.74 7.65
CA LYS A 43 4.99 15.64 8.33
C LYS A 43 5.27 14.20 8.78
N TYR A 44 4.33 13.58 9.48
CA TYR A 44 4.48 12.22 10.00
C TYR A 44 4.57 11.18 8.89
N ARG A 45 3.75 11.31 7.83
CA ARG A 45 3.79 10.41 6.67
C ARG A 45 5.15 10.41 5.99
N ARG A 46 5.77 11.59 5.81
CA ARG A 46 7.12 11.72 5.25
C ARG A 46 8.19 11.11 6.15
N LEU A 47 8.12 11.39 7.45
CA LEU A 47 9.05 10.81 8.43
C LEU A 47 8.98 9.28 8.47
N MET A 48 7.77 8.71 8.41
CA MET A 48 7.59 7.25 8.38
C MET A 48 8.21 6.62 7.12
N LYS A 49 8.05 7.25 5.95
CA LYS A 49 8.64 6.80 4.69
C LYS A 49 10.18 6.87 4.72
N ILE A 50 10.74 7.91 5.33
CA ILE A 50 12.19 8.05 5.51
C ILE A 50 12.71 6.97 6.45
N GLN A 51 12.03 6.75 7.59
CA GLN A 51 12.43 5.74 8.56
C GLN A 51 12.38 4.32 7.97
N SER A 52 11.31 3.98 7.24
CA SER A 52 11.21 2.67 6.59
C SER A 52 12.26 2.45 5.50
N SER A 53 12.73 3.53 4.88
CA SER A 53 13.84 3.47 3.91
C SER A 53 15.19 3.35 4.62
N LYS A 54 15.40 4.08 5.72
CA LYS A 54 16.62 4.05 6.53
C LYS A 54 16.83 2.69 7.21
N SER A 55 15.77 2.09 7.74
CA SER A 55 15.85 0.75 8.35
C SER A 55 16.27 -0.32 7.34
N LYS A 56 15.74 -0.27 6.11
CA LYS A 56 16.17 -1.16 5.02
C LYS A 56 17.66 -1.02 4.73
N ILE A 57 18.15 0.21 4.58
CA ILE A 57 19.57 0.48 4.33
C ILE A 57 20.45 0.00 5.50
N ILE A 58 20.00 0.16 6.75
CA ILE A 58 20.75 -0.32 7.93
C ILE A 58 20.78 -1.85 7.98
N HIS A 59 19.65 -2.52 7.71
CA HIS A 59 19.60 -3.98 7.62
C HIS A 59 20.51 -4.53 6.51
N GLU A 60 20.59 -3.84 5.36
CA GLU A 60 21.51 -4.21 4.28
C GLU A 60 22.98 -3.99 4.68
N ARG A 61 23.29 -2.92 5.41
CA ARG A 61 24.66 -2.62 5.88
C ARG A 61 25.13 -3.54 7.00
N ASN A 62 24.22 -4.05 7.82
CA ASN A 62 24.52 -4.94 8.95
C ASN A 62 24.45 -6.43 8.59
N ASN A 63 24.24 -6.78 7.31
CA ASN A 63 24.43 -8.16 6.83
C ASN A 63 25.90 -8.36 6.41
N TYR A 64 26.77 -8.45 7.42
CA TYR A 64 28.01 -9.22 7.47
C TYR A 64 27.96 -10.09 8.71
#